data_AF-A0A4R6LVE3-F1
#
_entry.id   AF-A0A4R6LVE3-F1
#
_cell.length_a   1.000
_cell.length_b   1.000
_cell.length_c   1.000
_cell.angle_alpha   90.00
_cell.angle_beta   90.00
_cell.angle_gamma   90.00
#
_symmetry.space_group_name_H-M   'P 1'
#
loop_
_entity.id
_entity.type
_entity.pdbx_description
1 polymer ?
#
loop_
_entity_poly.entity_id
_entity_poly.type
_entity_poly.pdbx_seq_one_letter_code
_entity_poly.pdbx_strand_id
1 'polypeptide(L)'
;MIFEYEKIFSNLYEIIFVLTMGIATAVAFATGGSTIKSAIGTPYLANTIAIAVVIFLLTIFGAKLVREFATYIGIAIIIGVISTVVNFVFGGVKRIISWWTNDNTGRSHSIIASIIFVLITWSIARFGLIPLVARGYGFLGYLGIPMLILPVFYKLIKRKLGGSVTAISMGPQRAESALKEAARGADNVFLLTDNNFAGADTIATSGVLAAAAGKLVDFDLIIAGEMSVDGDTAQVGPQTAEFLDINHAAYVSDITSVSENAITVTTSLWEANYKKVFNYPLLLTVTKDLNDPRLPSFKDKMRARKIEVKKFDLEAIKDQLQLKEVGFKGSPTWVENIVVPQKIERKVKVYNKDETEKAIADLKEILKAKNLMEA
;
A
#
# COMPACT_ATOMS: atom_id res chain seq x y z
N MET A 1 2.15 -8.18 -26.89
CA MET A 1 2.55 -9.58 -26.63
C MET A 1 3.01 -9.84 -25.19
N ILE A 2 3.38 -8.84 -24.37
CA ILE A 2 3.96 -9.05 -23.02
C ILE A 2 2.90 -9.05 -21.89
N PHE A 3 1.71 -8.48 -22.13
CA PHE A 3 0.62 -8.40 -21.14
C PHE A 3 -0.07 -9.75 -20.83
N GLU A 4 0.00 -10.75 -21.71
CA GLU A 4 -0.70 -12.03 -21.50
C GLU A 4 -0.03 -12.90 -20.43
N TYR A 5 1.30 -12.86 -20.32
CA TYR A 5 2.04 -13.69 -19.37
C TYR A 5 1.93 -13.19 -17.91
N GLU A 6 1.76 -11.89 -17.67
CA GLU A 6 1.57 -11.33 -16.31
C GLU A 6 0.29 -11.86 -15.65
N LYS A 7 -0.81 -11.95 -16.41
CA LYS A 7 -2.05 -12.59 -15.93
C LYS A 7 -1.84 -14.07 -15.64
N ILE A 8 -1.14 -14.78 -16.52
CA ILE A 8 -0.92 -16.22 -16.37
C ILE A 8 -0.08 -16.53 -15.12
N PHE A 9 1.03 -15.83 -14.89
CA PHE A 9 1.90 -16.08 -13.73
C PHE A 9 1.31 -15.59 -12.40
N SER A 10 0.58 -14.48 -12.39
CA SER A 10 -0.14 -14.02 -11.19
C SER A 10 -1.20 -15.03 -10.78
N ASN A 11 -2.00 -15.50 -11.75
CA ASN A 11 -3.03 -16.50 -11.51
C ASN A 11 -2.41 -17.83 -11.05
N LEU A 12 -1.28 -18.25 -11.64
CA LEU A 12 -0.58 -19.47 -11.25
C LEU A 12 -0.06 -19.39 -9.80
N TYR A 13 0.52 -18.25 -9.41
CA TYR A 13 0.94 -18.02 -8.03
C TYR A 13 -0.23 -18.08 -7.05
N GLU A 14 -1.33 -17.41 -7.37
CA GLU A 14 -2.55 -17.44 -6.53
C GLU A 14 -3.10 -18.86 -6.41
N ILE A 15 -3.18 -19.61 -7.51
CA ILE A 15 -3.64 -21.01 -7.50
C ILE A 15 -2.75 -21.88 -6.61
N ILE A 16 -1.41 -21.80 -6.76
CA ILE A 16 -0.47 -22.60 -5.95
C ILE A 16 -0.56 -22.21 -4.47
N PHE A 17 -0.68 -20.91 -4.17
CA PHE A 17 -0.82 -20.42 -2.81
C PHE A 17 -2.11 -20.93 -2.16
N VAL A 18 -3.25 -20.83 -2.87
CA VAL A 18 -4.55 -21.31 -2.40
C VAL A 18 -4.53 -22.83 -2.21
N LEU A 19 -3.94 -23.59 -3.13
CA LEU A 19 -3.77 -25.04 -3.00
C LEU A 19 -2.94 -25.40 -1.76
N THR A 20 -1.83 -24.70 -1.54
CA THR A 20 -0.95 -24.94 -0.39
C THR A 20 -1.66 -24.67 0.93
N MET A 21 -2.38 -23.53 1.03
CA MET A 21 -3.18 -23.21 2.21
C MET A 21 -4.31 -24.23 2.42
N GLY A 22 -4.99 -24.63 1.34
CA GLY A 22 -6.06 -25.64 1.40
C GLY A 22 -5.57 -27.00 1.90
N ILE A 23 -4.42 -27.48 1.42
CA ILE A 23 -3.82 -28.73 1.88
C ILE A 23 -3.43 -28.64 3.36
N ALA A 24 -2.78 -27.55 3.77
CA ALA A 24 -2.38 -27.36 5.17
C ALA A 24 -3.58 -27.38 6.12
N THR A 25 -4.67 -26.70 5.75
CA THR A 25 -5.92 -26.68 6.52
C THR A 25 -6.60 -28.05 6.54
N ALA A 26 -6.64 -28.77 5.41
CA ALA A 26 -7.23 -30.11 5.34
C ALA A 26 -6.50 -31.13 6.23
N VAL A 27 -5.17 -31.07 6.25
CA VAL A 27 -4.34 -31.91 7.14
C VAL A 27 -4.67 -31.62 8.60
N ALA A 28 -4.77 -30.35 9.00
CA ALA A 28 -5.08 -29.97 10.37
C ALA A 28 -6.44 -30.53 10.84
N PHE A 29 -7.48 -30.46 9.99
CA PHE A 29 -8.79 -31.04 10.28
C PHE A 29 -8.72 -32.56 10.42
N ALA A 30 -8.02 -33.24 9.49
CA ALA A 30 -7.91 -34.68 9.51
C ALA A 30 -7.16 -35.19 10.75
N THR A 31 -6.03 -34.55 11.09
CA THR A 31 -5.25 -34.92 12.28
C THR A 31 -6.05 -34.66 13.56
N GLY A 32 -6.68 -33.48 13.70
CA GLY A 32 -7.45 -33.15 14.89
C GLY A 32 -8.64 -34.09 15.11
N GLY A 33 -9.39 -34.41 14.06
CA GLY A 33 -10.50 -35.35 14.13
C GLY A 33 -10.07 -36.76 14.53
N SER A 34 -8.90 -37.20 14.06
CA SER A 34 -8.33 -38.50 14.41
C SER A 34 -7.88 -38.57 15.88
N THR A 35 -7.25 -37.50 16.39
CA THR A 35 -6.78 -37.44 17.78
C THR A 35 -7.94 -37.46 18.77
N ILE A 36 -9.01 -36.71 18.50
CA ILE A 36 -10.22 -36.71 19.35
C ILE A 36 -10.90 -38.07 19.32
N LYS A 37 -10.97 -38.74 18.16
CA LYS A 37 -11.51 -40.10 18.06
C LYS A 37 -10.71 -41.07 18.94
N SER A 38 -9.38 -41.01 18.91
CA SER A 38 -8.51 -41.84 19.74
C SER A 38 -8.62 -41.54 21.23
N ALA A 39 -8.96 -40.30 21.62
CA ALA A 39 -9.05 -39.89 23.01
C ALA A 39 -10.44 -40.13 23.64
N ILE A 40 -11.53 -39.86 22.91
CA ILE A 40 -12.90 -39.83 23.43
C ILE A 40 -13.78 -40.95 22.85
N GLY A 41 -13.32 -41.66 21.81
CA GLY A 41 -14.06 -42.78 21.19
C GLY A 41 -15.24 -42.33 20.32
N THR A 42 -15.40 -41.04 20.07
CA THR A 42 -16.50 -40.46 19.27
C THR A 42 -16.27 -40.63 17.74
N PRO A 43 -17.34 -40.59 16.92
CA PRO A 43 -17.22 -40.71 15.47
C PRO A 43 -16.31 -39.66 14.83
N TYR A 44 -15.41 -40.09 13.93
CA TYR A 44 -14.43 -39.22 13.26
C TYR A 44 -15.09 -38.02 12.55
N LEU A 45 -16.20 -38.27 11.86
CA LEU A 45 -16.91 -37.25 11.10
C LEU A 45 -17.47 -36.15 12.01
N ALA A 46 -18.05 -36.53 13.16
CA ALA A 46 -18.58 -35.59 14.13
C ALA A 46 -17.46 -34.73 14.74
N ASN A 47 -16.31 -35.33 15.07
CA ASN A 47 -15.15 -34.61 15.61
C ASN A 47 -14.56 -33.62 14.61
N THR A 48 -14.46 -34.03 13.34
CA THR A 48 -13.92 -33.17 12.27
C THR A 48 -14.84 -31.97 12.01
N ILE A 49 -16.16 -32.19 11.99
CA ILE A 49 -17.16 -31.11 11.85
C ILE A 49 -17.10 -30.16 13.06
N ALA A 50 -16.99 -30.69 14.28
CA ALA A 50 -16.88 -29.86 15.48
C ALA A 50 -15.65 -28.93 15.44
N ILE A 51 -14.49 -29.46 15.03
CA ILE A 51 -13.27 -28.66 14.86
C ILE A 51 -13.45 -27.60 13.76
N ALA A 52 -14.09 -27.95 12.64
CA ALA A 52 -14.36 -27.01 11.56
C ALA A 52 -15.23 -25.83 12.03
N VAL A 53 -16.28 -26.09 12.82
CA VAL A 53 -17.14 -25.05 13.38
C VAL A 53 -16.37 -24.14 14.34
N VAL A 54 -15.54 -24.71 15.22
CA VAL A 54 -14.73 -23.93 16.17
C VAL A 54 -13.72 -23.04 15.45
N ILE A 55 -12.99 -23.59 14.47
CA ILE A 55 -12.01 -22.83 13.68
C ILE A 55 -12.72 -21.72 12.89
N PHE A 56 -13.88 -21.99 12.29
CA PHE A 56 -14.67 -20.98 11.59
C PHE A 56 -15.10 -19.84 12.51
N LEU A 57 -15.63 -20.13 13.70
CA LEU A 57 -16.00 -19.11 14.68
C LEU A 57 -14.80 -18.28 15.16
N LEU A 58 -13.65 -18.91 15.40
CA LEU A 58 -12.41 -18.22 15.75
C LEU A 58 -11.90 -17.32 14.62
N THR A 59 -12.09 -17.69 13.36
CA THR A 59 -11.71 -16.83 12.23
C THR A 59 -12.60 -15.60 12.10
N ILE A 60 -13.91 -15.71 12.39
CA ILE A 60 -14.84 -14.58 12.31
C ILE A 60 -14.68 -13.62 13.50
N PHE A 61 -14.63 -14.15 14.72
CA PHE A 61 -14.75 -13.34 15.94
C PHE A 61 -13.45 -13.24 16.74
N GLY A 62 -12.45 -14.08 16.44
CA GLY A 62 -11.32 -14.36 17.32
C GLY A 62 -9.96 -13.81 16.89
N ALA A 63 -9.83 -13.00 15.84
CA ALA A 63 -8.51 -12.58 15.33
C ALA A 63 -7.64 -11.81 16.36
N LYS A 64 -8.26 -11.17 17.36
CA LYS A 64 -7.56 -10.55 18.50
C LYS A 64 -7.19 -11.61 19.56
N LEU A 65 -8.12 -12.49 19.90
CA LEU A 65 -7.95 -13.62 20.80
C LEU A 65 -6.80 -14.55 20.34
N VAL A 66 -6.81 -14.98 19.08
CA VAL A 66 -5.78 -15.87 18.50
C VAL A 66 -4.39 -15.24 18.54
N ARG A 67 -4.29 -13.92 18.33
CA ARG A 67 -3.02 -13.20 18.44
C ARG A 67 -2.51 -13.13 19.87
N GLU A 68 -3.39 -12.96 20.84
CA GLU A 68 -3.05 -12.95 22.27
C GLU A 68 -2.59 -14.33 22.76
N PHE A 69 -3.18 -15.41 22.22
CA PHE A 69 -2.83 -16.78 22.57
C PHE A 69 -1.71 -17.40 21.72
N ALA A 70 -1.20 -16.73 20.69
CA ALA A 70 -0.19 -17.27 19.77
C ALA A 70 1.07 -17.76 20.50
N THR A 71 1.54 -17.03 21.51
CA THR A 71 2.70 -17.41 22.32
C THR A 71 2.42 -18.69 23.12
N TYR A 72 1.22 -18.82 23.71
CA TYR A 72 0.83 -20.02 24.46
C TYR A 72 0.67 -21.24 23.56
N ILE A 73 0.14 -21.07 22.35
CA ILE A 73 0.07 -22.14 21.34
C ILE A 73 1.48 -22.62 20.99
N GLY A 74 2.42 -21.70 20.80
CA GLY A 74 3.83 -22.04 20.56
C GLY A 74 4.44 -22.87 21.70
N ILE A 75 4.21 -22.47 22.95
CA ILE A 75 4.65 -23.24 24.13
C ILE A 75 4.00 -24.62 24.17
N ALA A 76 2.69 -24.71 23.91
CA ALA A 76 1.96 -25.98 23.88
C ALA A 76 2.47 -26.93 22.78
N ILE A 77 2.80 -26.41 21.59
CA ILE A 77 3.42 -27.20 20.52
C ILE A 77 4.78 -27.74 20.97
N ILE A 78 5.63 -26.90 21.60
CA ILE A 78 6.93 -27.34 22.10
C ILE A 78 6.76 -28.46 23.13
N ILE A 79 5.84 -28.31 24.09
CA ILE A 79 5.53 -29.35 25.09
C ILE A 79 5.01 -30.62 24.41
N GLY A 80 4.13 -30.50 23.43
CA GLY A 80 3.60 -31.64 22.67
C GLY A 80 4.68 -32.37 21.88
N VAL A 81 5.60 -31.64 21.26
CA VAL A 81 6.76 -32.22 20.56
C VAL A 81 7.66 -32.95 21.55
N ILE A 82 7.99 -32.33 22.69
CA ILE A 82 8.81 -32.96 23.74
C ILE A 82 8.13 -34.26 24.24
N SER A 83 6.84 -34.20 24.57
CA SER A 83 6.07 -35.37 25.02
C SER A 83 6.09 -36.50 23.99
N THR A 84 5.89 -36.16 22.72
CA THR A 84 5.92 -37.14 21.62
C THR A 84 7.30 -37.79 21.49
N VAL A 85 8.37 -37.00 21.55
CA VAL A 85 9.76 -37.49 21.49
C VAL A 85 10.06 -38.42 22.67
N VAL A 86 9.66 -38.03 23.88
CA VAL A 86 9.86 -38.82 25.10
C VAL A 86 9.12 -40.16 25.00
N ASN A 87 7.85 -40.15 24.59
CA ASN A 87 7.07 -41.37 24.39
C ASN A 87 7.64 -42.27 23.29
N PHE A 88 8.15 -41.68 22.21
CA PHE A 88 8.83 -42.42 21.14
C PHE A 88 10.10 -43.12 21.64
N VAL A 89 10.91 -42.43 22.44
CA VAL A 89 12.12 -43.00 23.05
C VAL A 89 11.74 -44.12 24.01
N PHE A 90 10.78 -43.90 24.92
CA PHE A 90 10.33 -44.96 25.84
C PHE A 90 9.76 -46.18 25.12
N GLY A 91 8.96 -45.97 24.08
CA GLY A 91 8.41 -47.05 23.25
C GLY A 91 9.50 -47.83 22.51
N GLY A 92 10.47 -47.13 21.92
CA GLY A 92 11.62 -47.73 21.25
C GLY A 92 12.50 -48.55 22.20
N VAL A 93 12.81 -47.99 23.36
CA VAL A 93 13.58 -48.66 24.41
C VAL A 93 12.87 -49.90 24.93
N LYS A 94 11.55 -49.84 25.18
CA LYS A 94 10.76 -51.00 25.63
C LYS A 94 10.79 -52.14 24.62
N ARG A 95 10.73 -51.83 23.31
CA ARG A 95 10.86 -52.83 22.24
C ARG A 95 12.25 -53.48 22.22
N ILE A 96 13.31 -52.68 22.40
CA ILE A 96 14.68 -53.20 22.43
C ILE A 96 14.90 -54.11 23.65
N ILE A 97 14.40 -53.69 24.83
CA ILE A 97 14.52 -54.49 26.05
C ILE A 97 13.73 -55.81 25.91
N SER A 98 12.53 -55.79 25.32
CA SER A 98 11.75 -57.02 25.09
C SER A 98 12.42 -58.02 24.15
N TRP A 99 13.37 -57.57 23.33
CA TRP A 99 14.19 -58.43 22.47
C TRP A 99 15.39 -59.03 23.20
N TRP A 100 15.87 -58.35 24.26
CA TRP A 100 17.13 -58.69 24.92
C TRP A 100 16.96 -59.64 26.10
N THR A 101 15.80 -59.60 26.77
CA THR A 101 15.53 -60.44 27.95
C THR A 101 14.04 -60.72 28.10
N ASN A 102 13.68 -61.95 28.49
CA ASN A 102 12.30 -62.36 28.78
C ASN A 102 11.88 -62.08 30.25
N ASP A 103 12.80 -61.57 31.08
CA ASP A 103 12.57 -61.28 32.49
C ASP A 103 12.70 -59.79 32.82
N ASN A 104 11.85 -59.35 33.74
CA ASN A 104 11.47 -57.96 33.94
C ASN A 104 12.36 -57.20 34.94
N THR A 105 13.70 -57.30 34.86
CA THR A 105 14.57 -56.68 35.88
C THR A 105 15.84 -55.98 35.37
N GLY A 106 16.06 -54.78 35.92
CA GLY A 106 17.35 -54.08 35.95
C GLY A 106 17.29 -52.64 35.41
N ARG A 107 17.32 -51.64 36.32
CA ARG A 107 17.43 -50.20 35.99
C ARG A 107 18.62 -49.92 35.06
N SER A 108 19.71 -50.69 35.18
CA SER A 108 20.91 -50.60 34.34
C SER A 108 20.69 -51.00 32.87
N HIS A 109 19.93 -52.06 32.59
CA HIS A 109 19.65 -52.48 31.20
C HIS A 109 18.80 -51.45 30.46
N SER A 110 17.87 -50.79 31.17
CA SER A 110 17.07 -49.71 30.59
C SER A 110 17.89 -48.47 30.26
N ILE A 111 18.85 -48.09 31.12
CA ILE A 111 19.76 -46.98 30.88
C ILE A 111 20.64 -47.27 29.65
N ILE A 112 21.20 -48.48 29.56
CA ILE A 112 22.06 -48.89 28.43
C ILE A 112 21.26 -48.91 27.12
N ALA A 113 20.06 -49.51 27.11
CA ALA A 113 19.19 -49.54 25.93
C ALA A 113 18.77 -48.13 25.48
N SER A 114 18.52 -47.22 26.43
CA SER A 114 18.20 -45.81 26.14
C SER A 114 19.36 -45.07 25.49
N ILE A 115 20.58 -45.24 26.00
CA ILE A 115 21.79 -44.62 25.43
C ILE A 115 22.03 -45.13 24.01
N ILE A 116 21.94 -46.45 23.79
CA ILE A 116 22.11 -47.06 22.47
C ILE A 116 21.05 -46.53 21.49
N PHE A 117 19.78 -46.47 21.89
CA PHE A 117 18.70 -45.97 21.03
C PHE A 117 18.89 -44.49 20.67
N VAL A 118 19.28 -43.64 21.63
CA VAL A 118 19.58 -42.22 21.39
C VAL A 118 20.77 -42.06 20.44
N LEU A 119 21.84 -42.87 20.58
CA LEU A 119 23.00 -42.82 19.69
C LEU A 119 22.65 -43.27 18.26
N ILE A 120 21.83 -44.31 18.11
CA ILE A 120 21.37 -44.79 16.79
C ILE A 120 20.50 -43.73 16.12
N THR A 121 19.51 -43.19 16.82
CA THR A 121 18.62 -42.15 16.28
C THR A 121 19.39 -40.87 15.94
N TRP A 122 20.34 -40.46 16.78
CA TRP A 122 21.24 -39.34 16.50
C TRP A 122 22.09 -39.60 15.25
N SER A 123 22.62 -40.81 15.08
CA SER A 123 23.43 -41.19 13.91
C SER A 123 22.59 -41.20 12.63
N ILE A 124 21.38 -41.75 12.66
CA ILE A 124 20.45 -41.74 11.52
C ILE A 124 20.08 -40.29 11.15
N ALA A 125 19.83 -39.44 12.14
CA ALA A 125 19.55 -38.02 11.90
C ALA A 125 20.75 -37.31 11.29
N ARG A 126 21.95 -37.50 11.86
CA ARG A 126 23.18 -36.81 11.46
C ARG A 126 23.68 -37.21 10.07
N PHE A 127 23.64 -38.51 9.76
CA PHE A 127 24.24 -39.05 8.54
C PHE A 127 23.22 -39.36 7.44
N GLY A 128 21.93 -39.52 7.76
CA GLY A 128 20.88 -39.81 6.78
C GLY A 128 19.95 -38.62 6.54
N LEU A 129 19.18 -38.26 7.57
CA LEU A 129 18.06 -37.34 7.40
C LEU A 129 18.50 -35.90 7.10
N ILE A 130 19.47 -35.36 7.86
CA ILE A 130 19.94 -33.97 7.68
C ILE A 130 20.53 -33.74 6.27
N PRO A 131 21.41 -34.61 5.73
CA PRO A 131 21.91 -34.46 4.35
C PRO A 131 20.81 -34.57 3.28
N LEU A 132 19.86 -35.49 3.46
CA LEU A 132 18.75 -35.69 2.53
C LEU A 132 17.84 -34.44 2.49
N VAL A 133 17.50 -33.93 3.67
CA VAL A 133 16.68 -32.73 3.85
C VAL A 133 17.41 -31.49 3.31
N ALA A 134 18.71 -31.36 3.55
CA ALA A 134 19.52 -30.27 3.01
C ALA A 134 19.57 -30.28 1.47
N ARG A 135 19.72 -31.47 0.84
CA ARG A 135 19.65 -31.59 -0.62
C ARG A 135 18.24 -31.31 -1.16
N GLY A 136 17.20 -31.81 -0.49
CA GLY A 136 15.80 -31.59 -0.88
C GLY A 136 15.40 -30.12 -0.82
N TYR A 137 15.71 -29.44 0.30
CA TYR A 137 15.48 -28.00 0.43
C TYR A 137 16.39 -27.17 -0.48
N GLY A 138 17.60 -27.65 -0.79
CA GLY A 138 18.45 -27.05 -1.80
C GLY A 138 17.75 -27.01 -3.17
N PHE A 139 17.21 -28.16 -3.62
CA PHE A 139 16.45 -28.24 -4.88
C PHE A 139 15.19 -27.37 -4.88
N LEU A 140 14.45 -27.35 -3.77
CA LEU A 140 13.28 -26.48 -3.61
C LEU A 140 13.65 -24.99 -3.61
N GLY A 141 14.81 -24.65 -3.03
CA GLY A 141 15.39 -23.32 -3.06
C GLY A 141 15.78 -22.89 -4.47
N TYR A 142 16.40 -23.77 -5.27
CA TYR A 142 16.71 -23.50 -6.67
C TYR A 142 15.47 -23.32 -7.55
N LEU A 143 14.35 -23.99 -7.24
CA LEU A 143 13.04 -23.71 -7.88
C LEU A 143 12.43 -22.39 -7.41
N GLY A 144 12.67 -22.00 -6.16
CA GLY A 144 12.24 -20.71 -5.60
C GLY A 144 12.99 -19.51 -6.17
N ILE A 145 14.25 -19.68 -6.62
CA ILE A 145 15.07 -18.60 -7.19
C ILE A 145 14.44 -18.02 -8.46
N PRO A 146 14.06 -18.78 -9.51
CA PRO A 146 13.29 -18.26 -10.64
C PRO A 146 11.94 -17.69 -10.19
N MET A 147 11.23 -18.35 -9.29
CA MET A 147 9.89 -17.91 -8.86
C MET A 147 9.88 -16.57 -8.11
N LEU A 148 10.95 -16.25 -7.38
CA LEU A 148 11.14 -14.97 -6.67
C LEU A 148 11.85 -13.92 -7.53
N ILE A 149 12.85 -14.33 -8.32
CA ILE A 149 13.64 -13.41 -9.13
C ILE A 149 12.86 -12.96 -10.36
N LEU A 150 12.11 -13.83 -11.06
CA LEU A 150 11.41 -13.43 -12.29
C LEU A 150 10.39 -12.31 -12.05
N PRO A 151 9.54 -12.33 -11.00
CA PRO A 151 8.62 -11.22 -10.70
C PRO A 151 9.34 -9.94 -10.26
N VAL A 152 10.46 -10.06 -9.54
CA VAL A 152 11.25 -8.90 -9.07
C VAL A 152 12.02 -8.27 -10.24
N PHE A 153 12.63 -9.09 -11.10
CA PHE A 153 13.35 -8.65 -12.29
C PHE A 153 12.38 -8.09 -13.34
N TYR A 154 11.19 -8.68 -13.50
CA TYR A 154 10.11 -8.14 -14.35
C TYR A 154 9.57 -6.81 -13.81
N LYS A 155 9.41 -6.65 -12.48
CA LYS A 155 9.00 -5.39 -11.86
C LYS A 155 10.09 -4.30 -11.93
N LEU A 156 11.37 -4.69 -11.91
CA LEU A 156 12.52 -3.82 -12.19
C LEU A 156 12.55 -3.39 -13.67
N ILE A 157 12.18 -4.29 -14.59
CA ILE A 157 12.04 -4.02 -16.02
C ILE A 157 10.78 -3.19 -16.33
N LYS A 158 9.70 -3.25 -15.52
CA LYS A 158 8.49 -2.40 -15.68
C LYS A 158 8.72 -0.93 -15.30
N ARG A 159 9.81 -0.59 -14.60
CA ARG A 159 10.30 0.80 -14.40
C ARG A 159 10.97 1.40 -15.65
N LYS A 160 10.79 0.82 -16.84
CA LYS A 160 11.51 1.13 -18.10
C LYS A 160 11.15 2.44 -18.82
N LEU A 161 10.53 3.41 -18.16
CA LEU A 161 10.68 4.81 -18.59
C LEU A 161 11.66 5.59 -17.72
N GLY A 162 12.22 5.00 -16.65
CA GLY A 162 13.35 5.53 -15.90
C GLY A 162 13.18 6.98 -15.46
N GLY A 163 12.51 7.20 -14.32
CA GLY A 163 12.41 8.53 -13.70
C GLY A 163 12.52 8.44 -12.18
N SER A 164 13.08 9.48 -11.58
CA SER A 164 13.03 9.71 -10.13
C SER A 164 11.89 10.66 -9.83
N VAL A 165 10.98 10.30 -8.92
CA VAL A 165 9.88 11.18 -8.54
C VAL A 165 10.24 11.89 -7.23
N THR A 166 10.29 13.22 -7.25
CA THR A 166 10.48 14.03 -6.05
C THR A 166 9.20 14.77 -5.72
N ALA A 167 8.66 14.56 -4.51
CA ALA A 167 7.52 15.31 -4.01
C ALA A 167 8.02 16.53 -3.22
N ILE A 168 7.56 17.73 -3.59
CA ILE A 168 7.91 18.99 -2.92
C ILE A 168 6.62 19.62 -2.36
N SER A 169 6.69 20.17 -1.15
CA SER A 169 5.61 20.98 -0.59
C SER A 169 6.18 22.13 0.25
N MET A 170 5.53 23.28 0.18
CA MET A 170 5.78 24.41 1.09
C MET A 170 4.72 24.40 2.19
N GLY A 171 5.16 24.43 3.44
CA GLY A 171 4.22 24.48 4.55
C GLY A 171 4.88 24.35 5.92
N PRO A 172 4.09 24.50 6.99
CA PRO A 172 4.56 24.33 8.35
C PRO A 172 4.98 22.87 8.61
N GLN A 173 5.78 22.64 9.65
CA GLN A 173 6.27 21.30 10.01
C GLN A 173 5.16 20.23 10.17
N ARG A 174 3.94 20.63 10.55
CA ARG A 174 2.77 19.74 10.61
C ARG A 174 2.38 19.13 9.25
N ALA A 175 2.74 19.77 8.14
CA ALA A 175 2.49 19.28 6.78
C ALA A 175 3.35 18.05 6.43
N GLU A 176 4.39 17.74 7.20
CA GLU A 176 5.26 16.59 6.98
C GLU A 176 4.48 15.26 6.92
N SER A 177 3.49 15.08 7.78
CA SER A 177 2.68 13.85 7.81
C SER A 177 1.82 13.72 6.56
N ALA A 178 1.14 14.79 6.15
CA ALA A 178 0.33 14.85 4.94
C ALA A 178 1.19 14.63 3.69
N LEU A 179 2.38 15.24 3.65
CA LEU A 179 3.34 15.07 2.56
C LEU A 179 3.84 13.63 2.46
N LYS A 180 4.19 12.97 3.57
CA LYS A 180 4.55 11.54 3.56
C LYS A 180 3.40 10.67 3.02
N GLU A 181 2.16 11.00 3.35
CA GLU A 181 1.00 10.29 2.82
C GLU A 181 0.74 10.53 1.34
N ALA A 182 0.94 11.76 0.85
CA ALA A 182 0.85 12.08 -0.57
C ALA A 182 2.00 11.44 -1.37
N ALA A 183 3.19 11.36 -0.78
CA ALA A 183 4.42 10.85 -1.40
C ALA A 183 4.54 9.32 -1.40
N ARG A 184 3.43 8.56 -1.29
CA ARG A 184 3.44 7.08 -1.24
C ARG A 184 4.05 6.41 -2.48
N GLY A 185 4.20 7.13 -3.59
CA GLY A 185 4.88 6.69 -4.81
C GLY A 185 6.21 7.39 -5.10
N ALA A 186 6.59 8.41 -4.32
CA ALA A 186 7.79 9.21 -4.59
C ALA A 186 9.08 8.53 -4.10
N ASP A 187 10.19 8.90 -4.72
CA ASP A 187 11.54 8.48 -4.35
C ASP A 187 12.18 9.42 -3.34
N ASN A 188 11.97 10.73 -3.50
CA ASN A 188 12.44 11.78 -2.61
C ASN A 188 11.28 12.65 -2.14
N VAL A 189 11.40 13.21 -0.93
CA VAL A 189 10.36 14.05 -0.32
C VAL A 189 11.01 15.27 0.33
N PHE A 190 10.70 16.45 -0.21
CA PHE A 190 11.25 17.73 0.23
C PHE A 190 10.14 18.59 0.84
N LEU A 191 10.41 19.13 2.03
CA LEU A 191 9.52 20.06 2.72
C LEU A 191 10.21 21.41 2.85
N LEU A 192 9.66 22.44 2.21
CA LEU A 192 10.07 23.83 2.37
C LEU A 192 9.36 24.39 3.61
N THR A 193 10.11 24.59 4.69
CA THR A 193 9.55 24.98 5.99
C THR A 193 10.41 26.07 6.62
N ASP A 194 9.86 27.28 6.71
CA ASP A 194 10.49 28.44 7.34
C ASP A 194 9.37 29.35 7.86
N ASN A 195 9.61 30.04 8.99
CA ASN A 195 8.68 31.05 9.50
C ASN A 195 8.53 32.22 8.53
N ASN A 196 9.56 32.50 7.73
CA ASN A 196 9.54 33.55 6.71
C ASN A 196 8.62 33.22 5.53
N PHE A 197 8.20 31.96 5.35
CA PHE A 197 7.23 31.58 4.32
C PHE A 197 5.77 31.76 4.78
N ALA A 198 5.53 32.10 6.05
CA ALA A 198 4.19 32.27 6.57
C ALA A 198 3.48 33.48 5.93
N GLY A 199 2.17 33.33 5.68
CA GLY A 199 1.34 34.39 5.08
C GLY A 199 1.65 34.68 3.62
N ALA A 200 2.30 33.75 2.91
CA ALA A 200 2.53 33.84 1.47
C ALA A 200 1.20 33.81 0.70
N ASP A 201 1.08 34.70 -0.28
CA ASP A 201 0.06 34.62 -1.32
C ASP A 201 0.53 33.72 -2.48
N THR A 202 -0.20 33.72 -3.60
CA THR A 202 0.11 32.85 -4.74
C THR A 202 1.45 33.17 -5.38
N ILE A 203 1.84 34.45 -5.48
CA ILE A 203 3.11 34.90 -6.06
C ILE A 203 4.27 34.54 -5.15
N ALA A 204 4.17 34.84 -3.85
CA ALA A 204 5.22 34.46 -2.91
C ALA A 204 5.38 32.93 -2.81
N THR A 205 4.27 32.18 -2.87
CA THR A 205 4.29 30.71 -2.83
C THR A 205 4.91 30.12 -4.09
N SER A 206 4.49 30.57 -5.27
CA SER A 206 5.01 30.08 -6.55
C SER A 206 6.49 30.42 -6.75
N GLY A 207 6.92 31.61 -6.31
CA GLY A 207 8.33 31.98 -6.29
C GLY A 207 9.16 30.98 -5.47
N VAL A 208 8.77 30.72 -4.22
CA VAL A 208 9.48 29.78 -3.34
C VAL A 208 9.52 28.36 -3.94
N LEU A 209 8.42 27.89 -4.51
CA LEU A 209 8.35 26.57 -5.16
C LEU A 209 9.22 26.50 -6.42
N ALA A 210 9.20 27.53 -7.26
CA ALA A 210 10.06 27.64 -8.43
C ALA A 210 11.53 27.64 -8.02
N ALA A 211 11.90 28.41 -7.00
CA ALA A 211 13.28 28.49 -6.55
C ALA A 211 13.79 27.16 -5.98
N ALA A 212 12.94 26.48 -5.22
CA ALA A 212 13.23 25.15 -4.72
C ALA A 212 13.35 24.12 -5.85
N ALA A 213 12.44 24.15 -6.84
CA ALA A 213 12.48 23.24 -7.97
C ALA A 213 13.77 23.46 -8.79
N GLY A 214 14.08 24.70 -9.18
CA GLY A 214 15.24 25.02 -10.01
C GLY A 214 16.60 24.77 -9.33
N LYS A 215 16.68 24.84 -8.01
CA LYS A 215 17.94 24.65 -7.28
C LYS A 215 18.13 23.23 -6.72
N LEU A 216 17.07 22.61 -6.21
CA LEU A 216 17.18 21.38 -5.42
C LEU A 216 16.92 20.12 -6.25
N VAL A 217 16.32 20.24 -7.43
CA VAL A 217 15.89 19.11 -8.26
C VAL A 217 16.22 19.36 -9.72
N ASP A 218 16.83 18.37 -10.37
CA ASP A 218 16.91 18.33 -11.82
C ASP A 218 15.61 17.71 -12.36
N PHE A 219 14.89 18.43 -13.22
CA PHE A 219 13.54 18.04 -13.65
C PHE A 219 13.30 18.29 -15.14
N ASP A 220 12.59 17.35 -15.77
CA ASP A 220 12.01 17.52 -17.10
C ASP A 220 10.53 17.90 -17.04
N LEU A 221 9.83 17.44 -16.00
CA LEU A 221 8.38 17.55 -15.87
C LEU A 221 7.97 17.87 -14.43
N ILE A 222 7.21 18.95 -14.26
CA ILE A 222 6.54 19.29 -13.01
C ILE A 222 5.05 18.99 -13.16
N ILE A 223 4.47 18.34 -12.15
CA ILE A 223 3.03 18.06 -12.10
C ILE A 223 2.45 18.72 -10.84
N ALA A 224 1.44 19.57 -11.04
CA ALA A 224 0.67 20.21 -10.00
C ALA A 224 -0.82 19.89 -10.19
N GLY A 225 -1.61 19.99 -9.11
CA GLY A 225 -3.07 20.00 -9.25
C GLY A 225 -3.56 21.30 -9.87
N GLU A 226 -4.74 21.28 -10.50
CA GLU A 226 -5.43 22.45 -11.03
C GLU A 226 -5.61 23.56 -9.98
N MET A 227 -6.12 23.21 -8.80
CA MET A 227 -6.34 24.16 -7.71
C MET A 227 -6.27 23.46 -6.35
N SER A 228 -5.96 24.22 -5.31
CA SER A 228 -6.12 23.79 -3.92
C SER A 228 -7.53 24.13 -3.44
N VAL A 229 -8.17 23.20 -2.74
CA VAL A 229 -9.53 23.39 -2.17
C VAL A 229 -9.61 24.45 -1.07
N ASP A 230 -8.47 24.85 -0.51
CA ASP A 230 -8.42 25.84 0.57
C ASP A 230 -8.51 27.28 0.02
N GLY A 231 -7.86 27.53 -1.12
CA GLY A 231 -7.75 28.87 -1.72
C GLY A 231 -8.47 29.04 -3.06
N ASP A 232 -8.79 27.95 -3.78
CA ASP A 232 -9.47 27.91 -5.08
C ASP A 232 -8.93 28.92 -6.13
N THR A 233 -7.64 29.29 -6.05
CA THR A 233 -7.07 30.34 -6.91
C THR A 233 -6.65 29.84 -8.29
N ALA A 234 -6.27 28.56 -8.41
CA ALA A 234 -5.66 27.96 -9.61
C ALA A 234 -4.43 28.72 -10.18
N GLN A 235 -3.75 29.54 -9.37
CA GLN A 235 -2.68 30.45 -9.83
C GLN A 235 -1.26 29.92 -9.60
N VAL A 236 -1.04 29.10 -8.56
CA VAL A 236 0.31 28.70 -8.14
C VAL A 236 1.03 27.90 -9.23
N GLY A 237 0.36 26.96 -9.88
CA GLY A 237 0.95 26.17 -10.97
C GLY A 237 1.42 27.05 -12.15
N PRO A 238 0.54 27.86 -12.77
CA PRO A 238 0.92 28.77 -13.85
C PRO A 238 2.03 29.75 -13.46
N GLN A 239 1.96 30.36 -12.28
CA GLN A 239 2.99 31.30 -11.82
C GLN A 239 4.34 30.60 -11.58
N THR A 240 4.33 29.36 -11.09
CA THR A 240 5.56 28.58 -10.89
C THR A 240 6.23 28.30 -12.24
N ALA A 241 5.45 28.00 -13.28
CA ALA A 241 5.99 27.81 -14.63
C ALA A 241 6.59 29.09 -15.21
N GLU A 242 5.93 30.23 -14.99
CA GLU A 242 6.44 31.55 -15.38
C GLU A 242 7.76 31.90 -14.67
N PHE A 243 7.85 31.68 -13.35
CA PHE A 243 9.08 31.94 -12.59
C PHE A 243 10.26 31.05 -13.04
N LEU A 244 9.97 29.86 -13.55
CA LEU A 244 10.96 28.94 -14.09
C LEU A 244 11.28 29.19 -15.56
N ASP A 245 10.52 30.05 -16.24
CA ASP A 245 10.58 30.29 -17.70
C ASP A 245 10.44 28.99 -18.52
N ILE A 246 9.43 28.16 -18.16
CA ILE A 246 9.17 26.86 -18.80
C ILE A 246 7.77 26.78 -19.40
N ASN A 247 7.58 25.81 -20.31
CA ASN A 247 6.27 25.55 -20.90
C ASN A 247 5.23 25.21 -19.82
N HIS A 248 3.96 25.55 -20.06
CA HIS A 248 2.86 25.23 -19.15
C HIS A 248 1.63 24.72 -19.90
N ALA A 249 1.08 23.59 -19.46
CA ALA A 249 -0.20 23.08 -19.92
C ALA A 249 -1.24 23.11 -18.79
N ALA A 250 -2.24 23.98 -18.97
CA ALA A 250 -3.34 24.13 -18.02
C ALA A 250 -4.45 23.07 -18.23
N TYR A 251 -5.17 22.74 -17.16
CA TYR A 251 -6.38 21.89 -17.16
C TYR A 251 -6.23 20.57 -17.94
N VAL A 252 -5.15 19.84 -17.69
CA VAL A 252 -4.89 18.57 -18.39
C VAL A 252 -5.80 17.48 -17.85
N SER A 253 -6.62 16.91 -18.74
CA SER A 253 -7.59 15.85 -18.45
C SER A 253 -7.15 14.47 -18.94
N ASP A 254 -6.20 14.39 -19.88
CA ASP A 254 -5.64 13.11 -20.35
C ASP A 254 -4.21 13.29 -20.89
N ILE A 255 -3.37 12.25 -20.79
CA ILE A 255 -2.04 12.18 -21.39
C ILE A 255 -2.05 11.09 -22.46
N THR A 256 -2.07 11.51 -23.72
CA THR A 256 -2.25 10.60 -24.86
C THR A 256 -0.95 9.91 -25.28
N SER A 257 0.19 10.61 -25.22
CA SER A 257 1.50 10.03 -25.54
C SER A 257 2.64 10.75 -24.84
N VAL A 258 3.68 9.99 -24.49
CA VAL A 258 4.91 10.48 -23.85
C VAL A 258 6.09 9.99 -24.68
N SER A 259 6.99 10.90 -25.04
CA SER A 259 8.26 10.61 -25.72
C SER A 259 9.41 11.25 -24.93
N GLU A 260 10.66 11.04 -25.35
CA GLU A 260 11.84 11.62 -24.69
C GLU A 260 11.87 13.15 -24.73
N ASN A 261 11.40 13.75 -25.83
CA ASN A 261 11.51 15.20 -26.04
C ASN A 261 10.19 15.95 -25.89
N ALA A 262 9.06 15.24 -26.01
CA ALA A 262 7.74 15.86 -26.05
C ALA A 262 6.66 14.99 -25.40
N ILE A 263 5.60 15.65 -24.96
CA ILE A 263 4.40 15.04 -24.39
C ILE A 263 3.16 15.59 -25.08
N THR A 264 2.22 14.69 -25.39
CA THR A 264 0.92 15.05 -25.95
C THR A 264 -0.14 14.94 -24.87
N VAL A 265 -0.78 16.04 -24.57
CA VAL A 265 -1.83 16.15 -23.54
C VAL A 265 -3.15 16.59 -24.16
N THR A 266 -4.24 16.21 -23.52
CA THR A 266 -5.58 16.71 -23.82
C THR A 266 -6.01 17.66 -22.72
N THR A 267 -6.44 18.85 -23.12
CA THR A 267 -7.06 19.85 -22.23
C THR A 267 -8.54 19.95 -22.58
N SER A 268 -9.41 19.76 -21.60
CA SER A 268 -10.85 19.96 -21.75
C SER A 268 -11.20 21.39 -21.31
N LEU A 269 -11.65 22.23 -22.25
CA LEU A 269 -12.06 23.59 -21.96
C LEU A 269 -13.44 23.86 -22.57
N TRP A 270 -14.40 24.14 -21.70
CA TRP A 270 -15.82 24.31 -22.05
C TRP A 270 -16.36 23.08 -22.81
N GLU A 271 -16.80 23.26 -24.05
CA GLU A 271 -17.39 22.22 -24.88
C GLU A 271 -16.38 21.54 -25.83
N ALA A 272 -15.09 21.86 -25.72
CA ALA A 272 -14.06 21.38 -26.63
C ALA A 272 -12.90 20.69 -25.91
N ASN A 273 -12.35 19.66 -26.57
CA ASN A 273 -11.14 18.98 -26.15
C ASN A 273 -10.00 19.35 -27.10
N TYR A 274 -8.94 19.92 -26.55
CA TYR A 274 -7.76 20.35 -27.30
C TYR A 274 -6.61 19.39 -27.07
N LYS A 275 -6.13 18.74 -28.13
CA LYS A 275 -4.88 17.99 -28.10
C LYS A 275 -3.71 18.93 -28.38
N LYS A 276 -2.76 18.99 -27.46
CA LYS A 276 -1.60 19.88 -27.52
C LYS A 276 -0.33 19.07 -27.31
N VAL A 277 0.74 19.46 -28.00
CA VAL A 277 2.07 18.85 -27.88
C VAL A 277 2.99 19.89 -27.27
N PHE A 278 3.71 19.51 -26.22
CA PHE A 278 4.68 20.37 -25.54
C PHE A 278 6.04 19.68 -25.47
N ASN A 279 7.11 20.47 -25.54
CA ASN A 279 8.46 20.00 -25.29
C ASN A 279 8.84 20.19 -23.82
N TYR A 280 9.78 19.40 -23.32
CA TYR A 280 10.36 19.60 -21.98
C TYR A 280 11.37 20.76 -21.98
N PRO A 281 11.61 21.44 -20.84
CA PRO A 281 10.91 21.28 -19.57
C PRO A 281 9.46 21.82 -19.58
N LEU A 282 8.57 21.17 -18.83
CA LEU A 282 7.13 21.47 -18.83
C LEU A 282 6.53 21.36 -17.42
N LEU A 283 5.60 22.26 -17.11
CA LEU A 283 4.68 22.14 -15.98
C LEU A 283 3.27 21.78 -16.46
N LEU A 284 2.68 20.75 -15.86
CA LEU A 284 1.29 20.35 -16.07
C LEU A 284 0.47 20.67 -14.83
N THR A 285 -0.64 21.38 -15.00
CA THR A 285 -1.71 21.39 -13.99
C THR A 285 -2.79 20.40 -14.39
N VAL A 286 -3.09 19.45 -13.52
CA VAL A 286 -3.95 18.31 -13.85
C VAL A 286 -5.32 18.42 -13.18
N THR A 287 -6.36 18.05 -13.91
CA THR A 287 -7.72 17.93 -13.37
C THR A 287 -7.90 16.57 -12.69
N LYS A 288 -9.03 16.39 -12.01
CA LYS A 288 -9.38 15.10 -11.38
C LYS A 288 -9.62 13.99 -12.40
N ASP A 289 -9.88 14.34 -13.65
CA ASP A 289 -10.23 13.40 -14.72
C ASP A 289 -9.00 12.66 -15.28
N LEU A 290 -7.79 13.15 -14.99
CA LEU A 290 -6.53 12.58 -15.50
C LEU A 290 -6.38 11.09 -15.19
N ASN A 291 -6.66 10.71 -13.95
CA ASN A 291 -6.50 9.34 -13.48
C ASN A 291 -7.16 9.14 -12.12
N ASP A 292 -7.60 7.92 -11.86
CA ASP A 292 -7.99 7.46 -10.53
C ASP A 292 -6.75 7.02 -9.73
N PRO A 293 -6.41 7.69 -8.62
CA PRO A 293 -5.25 7.32 -7.81
C PRO A 293 -5.39 5.88 -7.29
N ARG A 294 -4.41 5.03 -7.60
CA ARG A 294 -4.39 3.65 -7.12
C ARG A 294 -4.39 3.60 -5.59
N LEU A 295 -5.10 2.62 -5.02
CA LEU A 295 -5.00 2.35 -3.59
C LEU A 295 -3.56 1.97 -3.21
N PRO A 296 -2.99 2.59 -2.16
CA PRO A 296 -1.62 2.32 -1.77
C PRO A 296 -1.50 0.92 -1.15
N SER A 297 -0.49 0.17 -1.58
CA SER A 297 -0.20 -1.13 -0.99
C SER A 297 0.34 -1.00 0.44
N PHE A 298 0.27 -2.06 1.23
CA PHE A 298 0.87 -2.08 2.57
C PHE A 298 2.37 -1.72 2.53
N LYS A 299 3.08 -2.20 1.51
CA LYS A 299 4.50 -1.88 1.28
C LYS A 299 4.72 -0.38 1.01
N ASP A 300 3.86 0.25 0.21
CA ASP A 300 3.93 1.69 -0.07
C ASP A 300 3.70 2.51 1.20
N LYS A 301 2.72 2.13 2.03
CA LYS A 301 2.46 2.78 3.33
C LYS A 301 3.67 2.65 4.27
N MET A 302 4.30 1.48 4.31
CA MET A 302 5.51 1.27 5.12
C MET A 302 6.71 2.04 4.60
N ARG A 303 6.88 2.14 3.27
CA ARG A 303 7.93 2.95 2.63
C ARG A 303 7.71 4.43 2.95
N ALA A 304 6.51 4.95 2.77
CA ALA A 304 6.14 6.33 3.06
C ALA A 304 6.40 6.74 4.53
N ARG A 305 6.20 5.82 5.48
CA ARG A 305 6.50 6.08 6.90
C ARG A 305 8.00 6.16 7.18
N LYS A 306 8.81 5.41 6.43
CA LYS A 306 10.27 5.32 6.60
C LYS A 306 11.04 6.33 5.76
N ILE A 307 10.40 6.96 4.77
CA ILE A 307 11.06 7.92 3.89
C ILE A 307 11.51 9.12 4.73
N GLU A 308 12.77 9.50 4.56
CA GLU A 308 13.31 10.71 5.17
C GLU A 308 12.75 11.91 4.43
N VAL A 309 12.15 12.86 5.17
CA VAL A 309 11.69 14.12 4.61
C VAL A 309 12.80 15.14 4.80
N LYS A 310 13.43 15.52 3.69
CA LYS A 310 14.46 16.55 3.70
C LYS A 310 13.80 17.90 3.87
N LYS A 311 14.20 18.64 4.89
CA LYS A 311 13.67 19.96 5.21
C LYS A 311 14.62 21.02 4.70
N PHE A 312 14.07 22.00 4.01
CA PHE A 312 14.82 23.13 3.48
C PHE A 312 14.15 24.41 3.96
N ASP A 313 14.97 25.37 4.35
CA ASP A 313 14.60 26.71 4.80
C ASP A 313 14.92 27.75 3.71
N LEU A 314 14.72 29.03 4.01
CA LEU A 314 15.07 30.11 3.09
C LEU A 314 16.57 30.11 2.75
N GLU A 315 17.42 29.70 3.69
CA GLU A 315 18.87 29.63 3.47
C GLU A 315 19.24 28.62 2.37
N ALA A 316 18.45 27.58 2.15
CA ALA A 316 18.68 26.66 1.04
C ALA A 316 18.48 27.30 -0.34
N ILE A 317 17.64 28.33 -0.47
CA ILE A 317 17.21 28.93 -1.76
C ILE A 317 17.57 30.43 -1.91
N LYS A 318 18.33 30.98 -0.97
CA LYS A 318 18.75 32.39 -0.91
C LYS A 318 19.43 32.97 -2.16
N ASP A 319 20.01 32.13 -3.01
CA ASP A 319 20.64 32.58 -4.27
C ASP A 319 19.62 32.96 -5.34
N GLN A 320 18.37 32.50 -5.21
CA GLN A 320 17.28 32.75 -6.15
C GLN A 320 16.20 33.69 -5.61
N LEU A 321 16.02 33.75 -4.29
CA LEU A 321 15.01 34.60 -3.65
C LEU A 321 15.57 35.32 -2.42
N GLN A 322 15.24 36.61 -2.32
CA GLN A 322 15.54 37.42 -1.16
C GLN A 322 14.40 37.37 -0.13
N LEU A 323 14.72 37.70 1.13
CA LEU A 323 13.74 37.74 2.23
C LEU A 323 12.53 38.66 1.95
N LYS A 324 12.70 39.68 1.10
CA LYS A 324 11.63 40.62 0.72
C LYS A 324 10.62 40.01 -0.27
N GLU A 325 10.95 38.87 -0.89
CA GLU A 325 10.17 38.23 -1.97
C GLU A 325 9.44 36.98 -1.46
N VAL A 326 9.54 36.68 -0.16
CA VAL A 326 8.95 35.47 0.43
C VAL A 326 7.96 35.81 1.54
N GLY A 327 6.99 34.91 1.74
CA GLY A 327 5.96 35.04 2.77
C GLY A 327 5.18 36.33 2.67
N PHE A 328 4.66 36.78 3.80
CA PHE A 328 3.84 37.99 3.90
C PHE A 328 4.49 39.26 3.31
N LYS A 329 5.82 39.38 3.36
CA LYS A 329 6.53 40.56 2.83
C LYS A 329 6.62 40.55 1.31
N GLY A 330 6.72 39.36 0.72
CA GLY A 330 6.73 39.17 -0.73
C GLY A 330 5.35 39.09 -1.38
N SER A 331 4.28 39.00 -0.57
CA SER A 331 2.91 38.91 -1.04
C SER A 331 2.38 40.27 -1.52
N PRO A 332 2.07 40.46 -2.81
CA PRO A 332 1.32 41.62 -3.28
C PRO A 332 -0.14 41.66 -2.81
N THR A 333 -0.70 40.51 -2.40
CA THR A 333 -2.09 40.42 -1.90
C THR A 333 -2.16 40.03 -0.44
N TRP A 334 -3.15 40.55 0.27
CA TRP A 334 -3.41 40.25 1.69
C TRP A 334 -4.90 40.05 1.93
N VAL A 335 -5.22 39.03 2.72
CA VAL A 335 -6.59 38.73 3.14
C VAL A 335 -6.94 39.62 4.33
N GLU A 336 -7.77 40.63 4.09
CA GLU A 336 -8.22 41.56 5.13
C GLU A 336 -9.25 40.93 6.09
N ASN A 337 -10.22 40.19 5.54
CA ASN A 337 -11.29 39.60 6.31
C ASN A 337 -11.81 38.31 5.65
N ILE A 338 -12.19 37.33 6.49
CA ILE A 338 -12.81 36.08 6.05
C ILE A 338 -14.20 36.01 6.66
N VAL A 339 -15.23 36.10 5.81
CA VAL A 339 -16.64 36.03 6.22
C VAL A 339 -17.24 34.74 5.69
N VAL A 340 -17.85 33.96 6.58
CA VAL A 340 -18.62 32.78 6.16
C VAL A 340 -19.94 33.26 5.55
N PRO A 341 -20.26 32.89 4.30
CA PRO A 341 -21.49 33.33 3.66
C PRO A 341 -22.70 32.83 4.47
N GLN A 342 -23.67 33.72 4.69
CA GLN A 342 -24.88 33.35 5.40
C GLN A 342 -25.66 32.30 4.61
N LYS A 343 -26.11 31.25 5.28
CA LYS A 343 -26.90 30.20 4.66
C LYS A 343 -28.26 30.77 4.26
N ILE A 344 -28.48 30.92 2.96
CA ILE A 344 -29.77 31.37 2.44
C ILE A 344 -30.77 30.21 2.55
N GLU A 345 -31.81 30.37 3.35
CA GLU A 345 -32.95 29.45 3.35
C GLU A 345 -33.72 29.63 2.03
N ARG A 346 -33.52 28.68 1.11
CA ARG A 346 -34.26 28.66 -0.14
C ARG A 346 -35.68 28.19 0.13
N LYS A 347 -36.67 28.97 -0.32
CA LYS A 347 -38.07 28.56 -0.31
C LYS A 347 -38.23 27.36 -1.26
N VAL A 348 -38.49 26.18 -0.71
CA VAL A 348 -38.73 24.97 -1.49
C VAL A 348 -40.22 24.84 -1.74
N LYS A 349 -40.63 24.77 -3.01
CA LYS A 349 -41.97 24.32 -3.40
C LYS A 349 -41.85 22.87 -3.87
N VAL A 350 -42.60 21.96 -3.25
CA VAL A 350 -42.68 20.55 -3.63
C VAL A 350 -44.05 20.31 -4.25
N TYR A 351 -44.08 19.62 -5.39
CA TYR A 351 -45.31 19.29 -6.10
C TYR A 351 -45.52 17.77 -6.05
N ASN A 352 -46.78 17.34 -5.93
CA ASN A 352 -47.12 15.92 -6.02
C ASN A 352 -47.19 15.45 -7.48
N LYS A 353 -47.15 14.14 -7.69
CA LYS A 353 -47.16 13.53 -9.05
C LYS A 353 -48.34 13.97 -9.90
N ASP A 354 -49.48 14.24 -9.25
CA ASP A 354 -50.73 14.61 -9.91
C ASP A 354 -50.78 16.09 -10.34
N GLU A 355 -49.79 16.90 -9.93
CA GLU A 355 -49.73 18.36 -10.18
C GLU A 355 -48.67 18.75 -11.22
N THR A 356 -48.31 17.82 -12.11
CA THR A 356 -47.19 18.00 -13.05
C THR A 356 -47.34 19.23 -13.96
N GLU A 357 -48.53 19.49 -14.50
CA GLU A 357 -48.77 20.66 -15.37
C GLU A 357 -48.60 21.99 -14.63
N LYS A 358 -49.08 22.05 -13.38
CA LYS A 358 -48.96 23.23 -12.51
C LYS A 358 -47.51 23.47 -12.11
N ALA A 359 -46.76 22.41 -11.81
CA ALA A 359 -45.33 22.49 -11.51
C ALA A 359 -44.53 23.06 -12.70
N ILE A 360 -44.85 22.65 -13.93
CA ILE A 360 -44.19 23.16 -15.15
C ILE A 360 -44.52 24.65 -15.37
N ALA A 361 -45.79 25.05 -15.16
CA ALA A 361 -46.19 26.45 -15.30
C ALA A 361 -45.47 27.37 -14.29
N ASP A 362 -45.50 27.00 -13.01
CA ASP A 362 -44.81 27.73 -11.94
C ASP A 362 -43.29 27.80 -12.20
N LEU A 363 -42.68 26.70 -12.66
CA LEU A 363 -41.25 26.67 -12.98
C LEU A 363 -40.91 27.62 -14.13
N LYS A 364 -41.70 27.63 -15.20
CA LYS A 364 -41.52 28.55 -16.33
C LYS A 364 -41.63 30.01 -15.88
N GLU A 365 -42.58 30.33 -15.01
CA GLU A 365 -42.73 31.67 -14.46
C GLU A 365 -41.50 32.08 -13.62
N ILE A 366 -41.02 31.20 -12.74
CA ILE A 366 -39.82 31.45 -11.93
C ILE A 366 -38.58 31.65 -12.81
N LEU A 367 -38.40 30.84 -13.85
CA LEU A 367 -37.26 30.94 -14.75
C LEU A 367 -37.30 32.22 -15.60
N LYS A 368 -38.50 32.63 -16.07
CA LYS A 368 -38.70 33.93 -16.74
C LYS A 368 -38.42 35.10 -15.80
N ALA A 369 -38.96 35.07 -14.57
CA ALA A 369 -38.73 36.12 -13.58
C ALA A 369 -37.25 36.27 -13.18
N LYS A 370 -36.45 35.21 -13.33
CA LYS A 370 -35.01 35.20 -13.07
C LYS A 370 -34.14 35.46 -14.31
N ASN A 371 -34.73 35.71 -15.48
CA ASN A 371 -34.02 35.84 -16.76
C ASN A 371 -33.11 34.63 -17.07
N LEU A 372 -33.52 33.43 -16.66
CA LEU A 372 -32.78 32.18 -16.91
C LEU A 372 -33.32 31.39 -18.11
N MET A 373 -34.28 31.97 -18.83
CA MET A 373 -34.89 31.41 -20.02
C MET A 373 -35.06 32.55 -21.02
N GLU A 374 -34.43 32.44 -22.19
CA GLU A 374 -34.73 33.33 -23.31
C GLU A 374 -36.15 33.04 -23.83
N ALA A 375 -36.77 34.07 -24.40
CA ALA A 375 -38.20 34.12 -24.73
C ALA A 375 -38.65 33.05 -25.74
#